data_AF-A0A812S683-F1
#
_entry.id   AF-A0A812S683-F1
#
_cell.length_a   1.000
_cell.length_b   1.000
_cell.length_c   1.000
_cell.angle_alpha   90.00
_cell.angle_beta   90.00
_cell.angle_gamma   90.00
#
_symmetry.space_group_name_H-M   'P 1'
#
loop_
_entity.id
_entity.type
_entity.pdbx_description
1 polymer ?
#
loop_
_entity_poly.entity_id
_entity_poly.type
_entity_poly.pdbx_seq_one_letter_code
_entity_poly.pdbx_strand_id
1 'polypeptide(L)'
;MISRSALILSLLATAFATKLTAESGALQQDGILKLLSEASATKDSKSTQVRAKTSQMEDMVMFLAQQAKAAKLASAQDPVVKDDNANITDFVKQLDDELKKMLENVFKAAATSNSACQAAYDKMSAGCPVYNANTTFLPPDFDGDFDALRADHKKCRDLLPGMKQEYESCHKVRESLVGQEQALLDSFRDVNIFESVECFVAKKTLEVRILPSCTISGDDVLAYYEAMRVHFKNRKDTFWETYYKLENVTVNITKFKCIDLEVAYFEKVAACETAQLKLEQTACETHERTTEACKPLPQCYNGNWNQYVEEMHSTNDTIQDLKYEYRAVKRIECLMDAFAADDMDKKIDECIEKRHSTDLVNSTCVDNHENVQRPSYTMPDVCNTGVKAILDPNASNFDATEYTSQGITASRCMASCCTVDWYSWTTYGNAYVAKEHYLIDEATGQPASFATMEDAKAACETMGSVHCFGIYDTKCDGASEESPVILIASPGLDLHGVEESAIGSCIVHMALGSGVACSETGRRPSQT
;
A
#
# COMPACT_ATOMS: atom_id res chain seq x y z
N MET A 1 22.68 4.37 -44.82
CA MET A 1 24.15 4.42 -44.78
C MET A 1 24.68 3.45 -45.81
N ILE A 2 25.38 3.98 -46.82
CA ILE A 2 25.99 3.19 -47.89
C ILE A 2 27.20 2.42 -47.31
N SER A 3 27.30 1.17 -47.78
CA SER A 3 28.11 0.05 -47.31
C SER A 3 29.62 0.31 -47.21
N ARG A 4 30.19 0.03 -46.02
CA ARG A 4 31.64 -0.23 -45.84
C ARG A 4 32.02 -1.70 -46.12
N SER A 5 31.05 -2.62 -46.12
CA SER A 5 31.30 -4.06 -46.33
C SER A 5 31.45 -4.43 -47.81
N ALA A 6 30.85 -3.66 -48.73
CA ALA A 6 30.96 -3.89 -50.17
C ALA A 6 32.33 -3.47 -50.73
N LEU A 7 33.02 -2.53 -50.08
CA LEU A 7 34.35 -2.07 -50.51
C LEU A 7 35.47 -3.05 -50.11
N ILE A 8 35.30 -3.78 -49.00
CA ILE A 8 36.26 -4.78 -48.51
C ILE A 8 36.17 -6.07 -49.34
N LEU A 9 34.97 -6.48 -49.79
CA LEU A 9 34.78 -7.61 -50.71
C LEU A 9 35.42 -7.39 -52.08
N SER A 10 35.39 -6.16 -52.61
CA SER A 10 36.00 -5.82 -53.91
C SER A 10 37.54 -5.81 -53.88
N LEU A 11 38.13 -5.48 -52.74
CA LEU A 11 39.59 -5.38 -52.56
C LEU A 11 40.23 -6.73 -52.20
N LEU A 12 39.51 -7.62 -51.51
CA LEU A 12 39.97 -8.99 -51.25
C LEU A 12 39.90 -9.88 -52.49
N ALA A 13 38.86 -9.75 -53.33
CA ALA A 13 38.74 -10.57 -54.53
C ALA A 13 39.78 -10.25 -55.62
N THR A 14 40.25 -9.00 -55.71
CA THR A 14 41.23 -8.57 -56.73
C THR A 14 42.69 -8.73 -56.29
N ALA A 15 42.98 -8.66 -55.00
CA ALA A 15 44.30 -8.95 -54.46
C ALA A 15 44.62 -10.46 -54.38
N PHE A 16 43.58 -11.31 -54.30
CA PHE A 16 43.75 -12.77 -54.28
C PHE A 16 44.04 -13.37 -55.67
N ALA A 17 43.52 -12.78 -56.75
CA ALA A 17 43.62 -13.37 -58.09
C ALA A 17 45.01 -13.26 -58.75
N THR A 18 45.86 -12.30 -58.35
CA THR A 18 47.15 -12.02 -59.02
C THR A 18 48.38 -12.63 -58.36
N LYS A 19 48.25 -13.29 -57.21
CA LYS A 19 49.38 -13.96 -56.51
C LYS A 19 49.28 -15.49 -56.51
N LEU A 20 48.53 -16.03 -57.47
CA LEU A 20 48.02 -17.40 -57.52
C LEU A 20 48.79 -18.31 -58.50
N THR A 21 50.03 -17.98 -58.83
CA THR A 21 50.91 -18.83 -59.63
C THR A 21 52.15 -19.22 -58.81
N ALA A 22 52.15 -20.48 -58.36
CA ALA A 22 53.26 -21.30 -57.84
C ALA A 22 53.55 -21.36 -56.33
N GLU A 23 53.06 -20.47 -55.45
CA GLU A 23 53.24 -20.58 -53.97
C GLU A 23 51.92 -20.56 -53.16
N SER A 24 50.77 -20.75 -53.81
CA SER A 24 49.45 -20.44 -53.26
C SER A 24 48.77 -21.55 -52.44
N GLY A 25 49.31 -22.77 -52.40
CA GLY A 25 48.67 -23.91 -51.73
C GLY A 25 48.54 -23.74 -50.21
N ALA A 26 49.65 -23.47 -49.52
CA ALA A 26 49.68 -23.40 -48.05
C ALA A 26 48.92 -22.18 -47.48
N LEU A 27 49.03 -21.01 -48.13
CA LEU A 27 48.36 -19.77 -47.68
C LEU A 27 46.83 -19.82 -47.83
N GLN A 28 46.30 -20.59 -48.79
CA GLN A 28 44.87 -20.79 -48.93
C GLN A 28 44.33 -21.79 -47.90
N GLN A 29 45.06 -22.88 -47.62
CA GLN A 29 44.72 -23.87 -46.60
C GLN A 29 44.58 -23.24 -45.20
N ASP A 30 45.51 -22.35 -44.80
CA ASP A 30 45.45 -21.64 -43.52
C ASP A 30 44.25 -20.69 -43.40
N GLY A 31 43.89 -20.01 -44.49
CA GLY A 31 42.74 -19.10 -44.51
C GLY A 31 41.40 -19.84 -44.34
N ILE A 32 41.31 -21.04 -44.93
CA ILE A 32 40.15 -21.93 -44.81
C ILE A 32 40.01 -22.48 -43.39
N LEU A 33 41.09 -23.02 -42.84
CA LEU A 33 41.10 -23.54 -41.46
C LEU A 33 40.74 -22.45 -40.45
N LYS A 34 41.24 -21.22 -40.67
CA LYS A 34 40.88 -20.06 -39.86
C LYS A 34 39.40 -19.73 -39.95
N LEU A 35 38.82 -19.64 -41.16
CA LEU A 35 37.39 -19.36 -41.34
C LEU A 35 36.49 -20.45 -40.75
N LEU A 36 36.86 -21.73 -40.89
CA LEU A 36 36.16 -22.86 -40.26
C LEU A 36 36.22 -22.76 -38.73
N SER A 37 37.40 -22.49 -38.19
CA SER A 37 37.60 -22.29 -36.75
C SER A 37 36.82 -21.09 -36.19
N GLU A 38 36.78 -19.97 -36.94
CA GLU A 38 36.06 -18.76 -36.55
C GLU A 38 34.54 -18.94 -36.69
N ALA A 39 34.08 -19.72 -37.66
CA ALA A 39 32.68 -20.11 -37.81
C ALA A 39 32.23 -20.96 -36.61
N SER A 40 33.07 -21.89 -36.16
CA SER A 40 32.81 -22.72 -34.98
C SER A 40 32.76 -21.94 -33.65
N ALA A 41 33.29 -20.71 -33.61
CA ALA A 41 33.47 -19.93 -32.38
C ALA A 41 32.37 -18.87 -32.11
N THR A 42 31.47 -18.59 -33.05
CA THR A 42 30.47 -17.53 -32.87
C THR A 42 29.27 -17.97 -32.02
N LYS A 43 29.08 -17.32 -30.86
CA LYS A 43 27.95 -17.53 -29.94
C LYS A 43 26.67 -16.76 -30.28
N ASP A 44 26.74 -15.76 -31.16
CA ASP A 44 25.58 -14.90 -31.45
C ASP A 44 24.74 -15.44 -32.61
N SER A 45 23.64 -16.10 -32.25
CA SER A 45 22.59 -16.58 -33.14
C SER A 45 21.76 -15.40 -33.67
N LYS A 46 22.08 -14.91 -34.86
CA LYS A 46 21.07 -14.29 -35.73
C LYS A 46 21.00 -15.15 -36.98
N SER A 47 19.85 -15.77 -37.23
CA SER A 47 19.67 -16.78 -38.30
C SER A 47 20.17 -16.34 -39.68
N THR A 48 20.09 -15.05 -40.00
CA THR A 48 20.61 -14.49 -41.25
C THR A 48 22.14 -14.59 -41.35
N GLN A 49 22.87 -14.42 -40.25
CA GLN A 49 24.32 -14.53 -40.23
C GLN A 49 24.78 -15.98 -40.32
N VAL A 50 24.08 -16.90 -39.63
CA VAL A 50 24.38 -18.34 -39.71
C VAL A 50 24.23 -18.81 -41.15
N ARG A 51 23.10 -18.53 -41.80
CA ARG A 51 22.88 -18.91 -43.21
C ARG A 51 23.90 -18.30 -44.16
N ALA A 52 24.28 -17.03 -43.96
CA ALA A 52 25.28 -16.37 -44.79
C ALA A 52 26.68 -17.00 -44.62
N LYS A 53 27.08 -17.31 -43.39
CA LYS A 53 28.34 -18.02 -43.12
C LYS A 53 28.33 -19.43 -43.71
N THR A 54 27.24 -20.15 -43.52
CA THR A 54 27.05 -21.49 -44.08
C THR A 54 27.20 -21.48 -45.61
N SER A 55 26.57 -20.54 -46.31
CA SER A 55 26.73 -20.38 -47.76
C SER A 55 28.19 -20.09 -48.15
N GLN A 56 28.88 -19.23 -47.39
CA GLN A 56 30.31 -18.93 -47.65
C GLN A 56 31.20 -20.16 -47.47
N MET A 57 30.90 -21.01 -46.49
CA MET A 57 31.63 -22.26 -46.26
C MET A 57 31.40 -23.25 -47.40
N GLU A 58 30.15 -23.38 -47.88
CA GLU A 58 29.83 -24.20 -49.07
C GLU A 58 30.57 -23.70 -50.32
N ASP A 59 30.54 -22.39 -50.60
CA ASP A 59 31.21 -21.78 -51.76
C ASP A 59 32.73 -22.01 -51.71
N MET A 60 33.32 -21.89 -50.52
CA MET A 60 34.75 -22.09 -50.31
C MET A 60 35.17 -23.55 -50.49
N VAL A 61 34.36 -24.50 -50.01
CA VAL A 61 34.61 -25.93 -50.22
C VAL A 61 34.44 -26.32 -51.68
N MET A 62 33.44 -25.75 -52.38
CA MET A 62 33.29 -25.94 -53.82
C MET A 62 34.46 -25.34 -54.61
N PHE A 63 35.04 -24.24 -54.16
CA PHE A 63 36.25 -23.68 -54.77
C PHE A 63 37.47 -24.59 -54.57
N LEU A 64 37.66 -25.11 -53.35
CA LEU A 64 38.70 -26.12 -53.07
C LEU A 64 38.53 -27.38 -53.91
N ALA A 65 37.27 -27.80 -54.12
CA ALA A 65 36.92 -28.92 -54.97
C ALA A 65 37.48 -28.76 -56.39
N GLN A 66 37.26 -27.58 -56.95
CA GLN A 66 37.71 -27.24 -58.30
C GLN A 66 39.24 -27.21 -58.39
N GLN A 67 39.91 -26.71 -57.34
CA GLN A 67 41.38 -26.72 -57.27
C GLN A 67 41.95 -28.13 -57.15
N ALA A 68 41.40 -28.98 -56.28
CA ALA A 68 41.83 -30.37 -56.13
C ALA A 68 41.61 -31.17 -57.43
N LYS A 69 40.49 -30.92 -58.13
CA LYS A 69 40.22 -31.47 -59.47
C LYS A 69 41.31 -31.08 -60.47
N ALA A 70 41.64 -29.79 -60.54
CA ALA A 70 42.68 -29.30 -61.45
C ALA A 70 44.05 -29.92 -61.14
N ALA A 71 44.40 -30.06 -59.86
CA ALA A 71 45.65 -30.69 -59.43
C ALA A 71 45.72 -32.18 -59.78
N LYS A 72 44.64 -32.95 -59.58
CA LYS A 72 44.55 -34.37 -59.94
C LYS A 72 44.66 -34.59 -61.46
N LEU A 73 44.08 -33.70 -62.26
CA LEU A 73 44.20 -33.73 -63.72
C LEU A 73 45.63 -33.42 -64.18
N ALA A 74 46.31 -32.48 -63.51
CA ALA A 74 47.69 -32.13 -63.80
C ALA A 74 48.67 -33.27 -63.43
N SER A 75 48.49 -33.92 -62.27
CA SER A 75 49.34 -35.04 -61.84
C SER A 75 49.12 -36.32 -62.66
N ALA A 76 47.94 -36.50 -63.26
CA ALA A 76 47.70 -37.57 -64.22
C ALA A 76 48.46 -37.39 -65.55
N GLN A 77 48.92 -36.18 -65.86
CA GLN A 77 49.63 -35.85 -67.10
C GLN A 77 51.17 -35.84 -66.95
N ASP A 78 51.72 -35.78 -65.73
CA ASP A 78 53.16 -35.82 -65.47
C ASP A 78 53.55 -36.82 -64.35
N PRO A 79 54.15 -37.98 -64.68
CA PRO A 79 54.47 -39.02 -63.70
C PRO A 79 55.59 -38.67 -62.71
N VAL A 80 56.23 -37.50 -62.82
CA VAL A 80 57.33 -37.06 -61.94
C VAL A 80 56.81 -36.40 -60.65
N VAL A 81 55.53 -36.02 -60.57
CA VAL A 81 54.92 -35.36 -59.39
C VAL A 81 54.28 -36.39 -58.47
N LYS A 82 55.10 -37.19 -57.77
CA LYS A 82 54.61 -38.21 -56.80
C LYS A 82 54.53 -37.73 -55.34
N ASP A 83 55.26 -36.68 -54.96
CA ASP A 83 55.34 -36.23 -53.56
C ASP A 83 54.18 -35.30 -53.12
N ASP A 84 53.46 -34.66 -54.05
CA ASP A 84 52.38 -33.71 -53.70
C ASP A 84 51.09 -34.39 -53.18
N ASN A 85 50.93 -35.71 -53.38
CA ASN A 85 49.78 -36.47 -52.89
C ASN A 85 49.77 -36.63 -51.35
N ALA A 86 50.92 -36.55 -50.69
CA ALA A 86 51.00 -36.60 -49.23
C ALA A 86 50.36 -35.35 -48.59
N ASN A 87 50.60 -34.18 -49.19
CA ASN A 87 50.09 -32.90 -48.69
C ASN A 87 48.56 -32.78 -48.82
N ILE A 88 47.98 -33.32 -49.89
CA ILE A 88 46.52 -33.37 -50.07
C ILE A 88 45.86 -34.30 -49.03
N THR A 89 46.48 -35.46 -48.77
CA THR A 89 45.98 -36.42 -47.78
C THR A 89 45.97 -35.83 -46.38
N ASP A 90 47.04 -35.13 -45.99
CA ASP A 90 47.13 -34.45 -44.70
C ASP A 90 46.12 -33.30 -44.57
N PHE A 91 45.89 -32.54 -45.64
CA PHE A 91 44.88 -31.48 -45.66
C PHE A 91 43.45 -32.02 -45.53
N VAL A 92 43.09 -33.08 -46.28
CA VAL A 92 41.78 -33.72 -46.17
C VAL A 92 41.56 -34.25 -44.75
N LYS A 93 42.59 -34.81 -44.13
CA LYS A 93 42.52 -35.26 -42.73
C LYS A 93 42.29 -34.10 -41.76
N GLN A 94 42.98 -32.97 -41.93
CA GLN A 94 42.76 -31.78 -41.10
C GLN A 94 41.33 -31.22 -41.26
N LEU A 95 40.80 -31.22 -42.49
CA LEU A 95 39.40 -30.82 -42.73
C LEU A 95 38.41 -31.78 -42.07
N ASP A 96 38.61 -33.10 -42.18
CA ASP A 96 37.76 -34.10 -41.52
C ASP A 96 37.74 -33.93 -40.00
N ASP A 97 38.91 -33.66 -39.38
CA ASP A 97 39.01 -33.38 -37.95
C ASP A 97 38.24 -32.09 -37.56
N GLU A 98 38.30 -31.03 -38.38
CA GLU A 98 37.52 -29.81 -38.13
C GLU A 98 36.02 -30.00 -38.34
N LEU A 99 35.59 -30.78 -39.35
CA LEU A 99 34.18 -31.09 -39.58
C LEU A 99 33.58 -31.90 -38.41
N LYS A 100 34.35 -32.84 -37.85
CA LYS A 100 33.95 -33.56 -36.63
C LYS A 100 33.75 -32.62 -35.46
N LYS A 101 34.66 -31.66 -35.23
CA LYS A 101 34.49 -30.64 -34.18
C LYS A 101 33.26 -29.78 -34.42
N MET A 102 32.99 -29.39 -35.66
CA MET A 102 31.76 -28.65 -35.99
C MET A 102 30.51 -29.46 -35.67
N LEU A 103 30.46 -30.75 -36.02
CA LEU A 103 29.33 -31.63 -35.66
C LEU A 103 29.18 -31.75 -34.14
N GLU A 104 30.27 -31.94 -33.40
CA GLU A 104 30.26 -31.98 -31.94
C GLU A 104 29.73 -30.68 -31.34
N ASN A 105 30.12 -29.52 -31.89
CA ASN A 105 29.63 -28.22 -31.47
C ASN A 105 28.13 -28.05 -31.75
N VAL A 106 27.65 -28.49 -32.91
CA VAL A 106 26.22 -28.49 -33.25
C VAL A 106 25.42 -29.31 -32.23
N PHE A 107 25.86 -30.53 -31.91
CA PHE A 107 25.17 -31.38 -30.95
C PHE A 107 25.23 -30.82 -29.52
N LYS A 108 26.39 -30.27 -29.11
CA LYS A 108 26.55 -29.62 -27.81
C LYS A 108 25.66 -28.38 -27.67
N ALA A 109 25.54 -27.57 -28.72
CA ALA A 109 24.65 -26.42 -28.75
C ALA A 109 23.18 -26.85 -28.64
N ALA A 110 22.77 -27.86 -29.41
CA ALA A 110 21.42 -28.43 -29.33
C ALA A 110 21.11 -28.94 -27.92
N ALA A 111 22.03 -29.69 -27.29
CA ALA A 111 21.87 -30.18 -25.92
C ALA A 111 21.79 -29.03 -24.89
N THR A 112 22.55 -27.95 -25.09
CA THR A 112 22.54 -26.76 -24.22
C THR A 112 21.19 -26.04 -24.31
N SER A 113 20.71 -25.76 -25.52
CA SER A 113 19.38 -25.15 -25.73
C SER A 113 18.26 -26.03 -25.19
N ASN A 114 18.33 -27.35 -25.39
CA ASN A 114 17.37 -28.29 -24.82
C ASN A 114 17.34 -28.25 -23.28
N SER A 115 18.51 -28.15 -22.65
CA SER A 115 18.62 -28.04 -21.18
C SER A 115 18.08 -26.72 -20.65
N ALA A 116 18.28 -25.62 -21.38
CA ALA A 116 17.74 -24.30 -21.02
C ALA A 116 16.21 -24.29 -21.09
N CYS A 117 15.64 -24.82 -22.18
CA CYS A 117 14.20 -25.02 -22.32
C CYS A 117 13.62 -25.90 -21.20
N GLN A 118 14.27 -27.03 -20.87
CA GLN A 118 13.81 -27.91 -19.79
C GLN A 118 13.84 -27.18 -18.43
N ALA A 119 14.90 -26.42 -18.15
CA ALA A 119 15.01 -25.64 -16.93
C ALA A 119 13.93 -24.55 -16.83
N ALA A 120 13.54 -23.92 -17.96
CA ALA A 120 12.44 -22.98 -18.00
C ALA A 120 11.08 -23.66 -17.77
N TYR A 121 10.89 -24.85 -18.33
CA TYR A 121 9.70 -25.68 -18.10
C TYR A 121 9.57 -26.08 -16.62
N ASP A 122 10.64 -26.59 -16.02
CA ASP A 122 10.64 -27.02 -14.61
C ASP A 122 10.38 -25.83 -13.64
N LYS A 123 10.77 -24.62 -14.06
CA LYS A 123 10.52 -23.38 -13.31
C LYS A 123 9.07 -22.88 -13.39
N MET A 124 8.26 -23.36 -14.33
CA MET A 124 6.88 -22.85 -14.49
C MET A 124 6.07 -22.90 -13.19
N SER A 125 6.25 -23.95 -12.40
CA SER A 125 5.58 -24.12 -11.10
C SER A 125 6.49 -23.92 -9.89
N ALA A 126 7.81 -23.76 -10.09
CA ALA A 126 8.76 -23.63 -9.00
C ALA A 126 8.79 -22.20 -8.45
N GLY A 127 8.82 -22.06 -7.13
CA GLY A 127 9.01 -20.76 -6.46
C GLY A 127 7.75 -19.88 -6.37
N CYS A 128 6.65 -20.25 -7.03
CA CYS A 128 5.36 -19.59 -6.79
C CYS A 128 4.70 -20.15 -5.52
N PRO A 129 4.06 -19.30 -4.70
CA PRO A 129 3.27 -19.75 -3.56
C PRO A 129 2.19 -20.75 -3.99
N VAL A 130 2.10 -21.88 -3.28
CA VAL A 130 1.06 -22.89 -3.48
C VAL A 130 0.07 -22.77 -2.34
N TYR A 131 -1.18 -22.47 -2.67
CA TYR A 131 -2.26 -22.40 -1.72
C TYR A 131 -3.33 -23.43 -2.06
N ASN A 132 -4.08 -23.87 -1.06
CA ASN A 132 -5.29 -24.64 -1.28
C ASN A 132 -6.49 -23.69 -1.45
N ALA A 133 -7.61 -24.19 -1.97
CA ALA A 133 -8.82 -23.38 -2.17
C ALA A 133 -9.31 -22.71 -0.86
N ASN A 134 -9.10 -23.38 0.27
CA ASN A 134 -9.55 -22.96 1.60
C ASN A 134 -8.51 -22.11 2.37
N THR A 135 -7.47 -21.60 1.71
CA THR A 135 -6.43 -20.83 2.40
C THR A 135 -7.02 -19.48 2.80
N THR A 136 -6.87 -19.12 4.07
CA THR A 136 -7.27 -17.82 4.63
C THR A 136 -6.03 -17.03 5.05
N PHE A 137 -6.13 -15.70 5.00
CA PHE A 137 -5.03 -14.78 5.35
C PHE A 137 -5.38 -13.96 6.60
N LEU A 138 -5.70 -14.66 7.68
CA LEU A 138 -6.21 -14.06 8.92
C LEU A 138 -5.09 -13.50 9.79
N PRO A 139 -5.29 -12.33 10.45
CA PRO A 139 -4.38 -11.83 11.48
C PRO A 139 -4.04 -12.90 12.53
N PRO A 140 -2.88 -12.78 13.20
CA PRO A 140 -2.59 -13.59 14.38
C PRO A 140 -3.76 -13.51 15.36
N ASP A 141 -4.13 -14.64 15.97
CA ASP A 141 -5.20 -14.73 16.97
C ASP A 141 -6.63 -14.47 16.49
N PHE A 142 -6.85 -14.31 15.17
CA PHE A 142 -8.19 -14.27 14.58
C PHE A 142 -8.55 -15.60 13.91
N ASP A 143 -9.68 -16.18 14.30
CA ASP A 143 -10.18 -17.47 13.78
C ASP A 143 -11.00 -17.32 12.49
N GLY A 144 -11.25 -16.10 12.04
CA GLY A 144 -12.06 -15.79 10.87
C GLY A 144 -13.53 -15.54 11.19
N ASP A 145 -13.93 -15.60 12.46
CA ASP A 145 -15.30 -15.37 12.90
C ASP A 145 -15.53 -13.93 13.33
N PHE A 146 -16.15 -13.16 12.44
CA PHE A 146 -16.58 -11.79 12.73
C PHE A 146 -17.85 -11.74 13.61
N ASP A 147 -18.59 -12.84 13.78
CA ASP A 147 -19.87 -12.83 14.51
C ASP A 147 -19.68 -12.53 15.99
N ALA A 148 -18.60 -13.02 16.60
CA ALA A 148 -18.25 -12.68 17.98
C ALA A 148 -18.00 -11.17 18.15
N LEU A 149 -17.23 -10.56 17.24
CA LEU A 149 -16.91 -9.14 17.27
C LEU A 149 -18.17 -8.28 17.03
N ARG A 150 -19.02 -8.66 16.08
CA ARG A 150 -20.31 -8.02 15.82
C ARG A 150 -21.25 -8.13 17.02
N ALA A 151 -21.34 -9.30 17.64
CA ALA A 151 -22.20 -9.53 18.80
C ALA A 151 -21.78 -8.69 20.00
N ASP A 152 -20.47 -8.57 20.25
CA ASP A 152 -19.93 -7.74 21.33
C ASP A 152 -20.21 -6.25 21.09
N HIS A 153 -19.97 -5.75 19.87
CA HIS A 153 -20.26 -4.37 19.51
C HIS A 153 -21.76 -4.07 19.61
N LYS A 154 -22.60 -4.96 19.06
CA LYS A 154 -24.07 -4.83 19.12
C LYS A 154 -24.58 -4.77 20.54
N LYS A 155 -24.18 -5.75 21.37
CA LYS A 155 -24.57 -5.83 22.78
C LYS A 155 -24.20 -4.56 23.54
N CYS A 156 -23.06 -3.96 23.20
CA CYS A 156 -22.65 -2.69 23.78
C CYS A 156 -23.59 -1.54 23.34
N ARG A 157 -23.82 -1.38 22.02
CA ARG A 157 -24.63 -0.30 21.46
C ARG A 157 -26.09 -0.35 21.91
N ASP A 158 -26.66 -1.55 22.10
CA ASP A 158 -28.05 -1.74 22.55
C ASP A 158 -28.32 -1.16 23.96
N LEU A 159 -27.26 -0.94 24.77
CA LEU A 159 -27.38 -0.35 26.12
C LEU A 159 -27.37 1.19 26.12
N LEU A 160 -26.78 1.80 25.10
CA LEU A 160 -26.57 3.25 25.06
C LEU A 160 -27.86 4.08 25.10
N PRO A 161 -28.96 3.72 24.39
CA PRO A 161 -30.19 4.52 24.41
C PRO A 161 -30.81 4.64 25.81
N GLY A 162 -30.80 3.55 26.59
CA GLY A 162 -31.34 3.55 27.96
C GLY A 162 -30.49 4.42 28.88
N MET A 163 -29.17 4.24 28.86
CA MET A 163 -28.24 5.06 29.64
C MET A 163 -28.32 6.54 29.25
N LYS A 164 -28.47 6.82 27.95
CA LYS A 164 -28.66 8.17 27.43
C LYS A 164 -29.90 8.83 28.00
N GLN A 165 -31.03 8.14 27.93
CA GLN A 165 -32.29 8.62 28.47
C GLN A 165 -32.22 8.89 29.97
N GLU A 166 -31.54 8.02 30.73
CA GLU A 166 -31.37 8.19 32.17
C GLU A 166 -30.55 9.44 32.53
N TYR A 167 -29.40 9.66 31.89
CA TYR A 167 -28.58 10.85 32.17
C TYR A 167 -29.30 12.14 31.73
N GLU A 168 -29.93 12.16 30.54
CA GLU A 168 -30.66 13.34 30.06
C GLU A 168 -31.86 13.68 30.95
N SER A 169 -32.55 12.65 31.46
CA SER A 169 -33.65 12.84 32.41
C SER A 169 -33.14 13.43 33.73
N CYS A 170 -31.98 12.99 34.22
CA CYS A 170 -31.38 13.57 35.42
C CYS A 170 -31.06 15.06 35.22
N HIS A 171 -30.39 15.40 34.12
CA HIS A 171 -30.03 16.78 33.79
C HIS A 171 -31.26 17.68 33.67
N LYS A 172 -32.33 17.25 32.97
CA LYS A 172 -33.59 18.02 32.89
C LYS A 172 -34.22 18.30 34.27
N VAL A 173 -34.18 17.32 35.18
CA VAL A 173 -34.69 17.51 36.55
C VAL A 173 -33.81 18.49 37.31
N ARG A 174 -32.48 18.37 37.19
CA ARG A 174 -31.53 19.29 37.82
C ARG A 174 -31.69 20.73 37.31
N GLU A 175 -31.79 20.93 35.99
CA GLU A 175 -32.04 22.25 35.38
C GLU A 175 -33.33 22.87 35.90
N SER A 176 -34.41 22.08 36.00
CA SER A 176 -35.67 22.53 36.58
C SER A 176 -35.52 22.97 38.04
N LEU A 177 -34.74 22.24 38.84
CA LEU A 177 -34.45 22.63 40.23
C LEU A 177 -33.59 23.89 40.33
N VAL A 178 -32.58 24.04 39.47
CA VAL A 178 -31.76 25.27 39.40
C VAL A 178 -32.63 26.47 39.01
N GLY A 179 -33.57 26.30 38.08
CA GLY A 179 -34.55 27.35 37.75
C GLY A 179 -35.45 27.71 38.94
N GLN A 180 -35.87 26.73 39.75
CA GLN A 180 -36.61 26.97 40.98
C GLN A 180 -35.77 27.67 42.05
N GLU A 181 -34.50 27.29 42.21
CA GLU A 181 -33.57 27.95 43.12
C GLU A 181 -33.40 29.42 42.76
N GLN A 182 -33.19 29.72 41.47
CA GLN A 182 -33.05 31.09 41.00
C GLN A 182 -34.32 31.92 41.27
N ALA A 183 -35.51 31.38 40.98
CA ALA A 183 -36.77 32.05 41.26
C ALA A 183 -37.00 32.29 42.76
N LEU A 184 -36.56 31.36 43.62
CA LEU A 184 -36.63 31.49 45.07
C LEU A 184 -35.60 32.49 45.62
N LEU A 185 -34.40 32.54 45.05
CA LEU A 185 -33.40 33.57 45.34
C LEU A 185 -33.94 34.94 45.01
N ASP A 186 -34.55 35.14 43.84
CA ASP A 186 -35.15 36.42 43.46
C ASP A 186 -36.29 36.80 44.42
N SER A 187 -37.16 35.84 44.77
CA SER A 187 -38.20 36.03 45.79
C SER A 187 -37.63 36.36 47.18
N PHE A 188 -36.47 35.79 47.52
CA PHE A 188 -35.78 36.03 48.79
C PHE A 188 -35.16 37.44 48.83
N ARG A 189 -34.57 37.91 47.73
CA ARG A 189 -34.06 39.27 47.58
C ARG A 189 -35.16 40.31 47.75
N ASP A 190 -36.35 40.05 47.19
CA ASP A 190 -37.50 40.95 47.30
C ASP A 190 -38.00 41.11 48.75
N VAL A 191 -37.90 40.07 49.58
CA VAL A 191 -38.27 40.14 51.01
C VAL A 191 -37.13 40.58 51.92
N ASN A 192 -35.89 40.48 51.44
CA ASN A 192 -34.70 40.93 52.16
C ASN A 192 -34.64 42.46 52.17
N ILE A 193 -34.82 43.07 53.35
CA ILE A 193 -34.84 44.52 53.50
C ILE A 193 -33.58 45.23 52.97
N PHE A 194 -32.44 44.54 52.97
CA PHE A 194 -31.16 45.07 52.50
C PHE A 194 -31.05 45.12 50.98
N GLU A 195 -31.88 44.36 50.26
CA GLU A 195 -31.88 44.25 48.79
C GLU A 195 -33.21 44.67 48.16
N SER A 196 -34.27 44.85 48.96
CA SER A 196 -35.58 45.23 48.46
C SER A 196 -35.53 46.58 47.74
N VAL A 197 -36.08 46.62 46.53
CA VAL A 197 -36.15 47.81 45.66
C VAL A 197 -36.89 48.96 46.35
N GLU A 198 -37.77 48.64 47.31
CA GLU A 198 -38.49 49.60 48.17
C GLU A 198 -37.54 50.49 48.99
N CYS A 199 -36.33 50.01 49.32
CA CYS A 199 -35.31 50.80 49.98
C CYS A 199 -34.24 51.37 49.03
N PHE A 200 -34.26 50.98 47.75
CA PHE A 200 -33.22 51.28 46.76
C PHE A 200 -33.76 52.08 45.56
N VAL A 201 -34.33 53.28 45.79
CA VAL A 201 -34.60 54.23 44.69
C VAL A 201 -33.54 55.32 44.57
N ALA A 202 -32.55 54.98 43.73
CA ALA A 202 -31.76 55.75 42.77
C ALA A 202 -31.56 57.28 42.90
N LYS A 203 -30.28 57.63 43.00
CA LYS A 203 -29.66 58.97 42.87
C LYS A 203 -29.56 59.51 41.42
N LYS A 204 -30.45 59.14 40.46
CA LYS A 204 -30.18 59.42 39.02
C LYS A 204 -31.26 60.11 38.17
N THR A 205 -32.44 60.41 38.69
CA THR A 205 -33.42 61.27 37.99
C THR A 205 -34.15 62.14 39.00
N LEU A 206 -34.23 63.45 38.72
CA LEU A 206 -34.57 64.54 39.66
C LEU A 206 -36.02 64.55 40.21
N GLU A 207 -36.81 63.52 39.97
CA GLU A 207 -38.15 63.38 40.54
C GLU A 207 -38.33 61.94 41.06
N VAL A 208 -37.80 61.69 42.25
CA VAL A 208 -38.03 60.44 42.98
C VAL A 208 -39.12 60.69 44.01
N ARG A 209 -40.28 60.05 43.85
CA ARG A 209 -41.16 59.76 44.99
C ARG A 209 -40.52 58.64 45.78
N ILE A 210 -39.74 59.03 46.77
CA ILE A 210 -39.16 58.13 47.75
C ILE A 210 -40.32 57.65 48.65
N LEU A 211 -40.51 56.34 48.77
CA LEU A 211 -41.34 55.81 49.85
C LEU A 211 -40.63 56.13 51.19
N PRO A 212 -41.28 56.81 52.15
CA PRO A 212 -40.61 57.37 53.34
C PRO A 212 -39.92 56.37 54.27
N SER A 213 -40.04 55.07 54.02
CA SER A 213 -39.67 54.02 54.96
C SER A 213 -38.18 53.60 54.95
N CYS A 214 -37.34 54.06 54.02
CA CYS A 214 -35.93 53.61 54.00
C CYS A 214 -34.85 54.67 53.70
N THR A 215 -35.19 55.91 53.39
CA THR A 215 -34.16 56.95 53.17
C THR A 215 -33.77 57.65 54.46
N ILE A 216 -32.52 57.42 54.88
CA ILE A 216 -31.89 58.16 55.97
C ILE A 216 -31.43 59.52 55.42
N SER A 217 -32.23 60.57 55.59
CA SER A 217 -31.75 61.95 55.45
C SER A 217 -31.68 62.59 56.83
N GLY A 218 -30.50 62.57 57.45
CA GLY A 218 -30.19 63.28 58.70
C GLY A 218 -30.79 62.66 59.96
N ASP A 219 -29.91 62.24 60.88
CA ASP A 219 -30.07 61.99 62.33
C ASP A 219 -31.20 61.09 62.88
N ASP A 220 -32.22 60.70 62.13
CA ASP A 220 -33.31 59.86 62.66
C ASP A 220 -33.06 58.35 62.50
N VAL A 221 -32.01 57.90 63.18
CA VAL A 221 -31.65 56.48 63.32
C VAL A 221 -32.82 55.67 63.92
N LEU A 222 -33.66 56.28 64.76
CA LEU A 222 -34.82 55.64 65.38
C LEU A 222 -35.92 55.33 64.35
N ALA A 223 -36.24 56.25 63.45
CA ALA A 223 -37.21 56.00 62.38
C ALA A 223 -36.76 54.87 61.44
N TYR A 224 -35.47 54.81 61.13
CA TYR A 224 -34.89 53.71 60.36
C TYR A 224 -35.06 52.36 61.09
N TYR A 225 -34.68 52.26 62.36
CA TYR A 225 -34.86 51.03 63.14
C TYR A 225 -36.34 50.62 63.26
N GLU A 226 -37.25 51.58 63.41
CA GLU A 226 -38.69 51.29 63.47
C GLU A 226 -39.22 50.77 62.14
N ALA A 227 -38.80 51.34 61.00
CA ALA A 227 -39.16 50.85 59.68
C ALA A 227 -38.61 49.44 59.42
N MET A 228 -37.36 49.17 59.81
CA MET A 228 -36.80 47.81 59.77
C MET A 228 -37.62 46.84 60.61
N ARG A 229 -37.98 47.24 61.84
CA ARG A 229 -38.79 46.43 62.75
C ARG A 229 -40.14 46.09 62.16
N VAL A 230 -40.83 47.07 61.56
CA VAL A 230 -42.15 46.89 60.93
C VAL A 230 -42.03 45.99 59.69
N HIS A 231 -41.03 46.22 58.83
CA HIS A 231 -40.78 45.37 57.65
C HIS A 231 -40.53 43.92 58.06
N PHE A 232 -39.59 43.69 58.99
CA PHE A 232 -39.31 42.34 59.48
C PHE A 232 -40.55 41.71 60.12
N LYS A 233 -41.32 42.45 60.93
CA LYS A 233 -42.55 41.92 61.52
C LYS A 233 -43.58 41.49 60.47
N ASN A 234 -43.72 42.27 59.40
CA ASN A 234 -44.71 42.02 58.35
C ASN A 234 -44.26 40.97 57.32
N ARG A 235 -42.95 40.85 57.07
CA ARG A 235 -42.38 39.94 56.07
C ARG A 235 -41.77 38.66 56.67
N LYS A 236 -41.70 38.53 58.00
CA LYS A 236 -41.03 37.40 58.68
C LYS A 236 -41.52 36.04 58.18
N ASP A 237 -42.83 35.88 58.01
CA ASP A 237 -43.40 34.57 57.67
C ASP A 237 -43.06 34.21 56.22
N THR A 238 -43.17 35.18 55.30
CA THR A 238 -42.73 35.01 53.90
C THR A 238 -41.22 34.77 53.81
N PHE A 239 -40.42 35.47 54.61
CA PHE A 239 -38.97 35.28 54.65
C PHE A 239 -38.63 33.83 55.04
N TRP A 240 -39.19 33.33 56.14
CA TRP A 240 -38.92 31.96 56.58
C TRP A 240 -39.48 30.91 55.61
N GLU A 241 -40.66 31.15 55.02
CA GLU A 241 -41.21 30.26 54.01
C GLU A 241 -40.31 30.15 52.78
N THR A 242 -39.84 31.28 52.23
CA THR A 242 -38.91 31.30 51.10
C THR A 242 -37.57 30.67 51.47
N TYR A 243 -37.06 30.93 52.67
CA TYR A 243 -35.83 30.32 53.18
C TYR A 243 -35.91 28.79 53.20
N TYR A 244 -36.96 28.21 53.79
CA TYR A 244 -37.10 26.75 53.84
C TYR A 244 -37.35 26.12 52.47
N LYS A 245 -38.04 26.82 51.56
CA LYS A 245 -38.18 26.36 50.17
C LYS A 245 -36.83 26.34 49.47
N LEU A 246 -36.02 27.40 49.65
CA LEU A 246 -34.69 27.50 49.07
C LEU A 246 -33.78 26.39 49.61
N GLU A 247 -33.74 26.20 50.93
CA GLU A 247 -32.97 25.12 51.56
C GLU A 247 -33.37 23.74 51.01
N ASN A 248 -34.67 23.47 50.88
CA ASN A 248 -35.16 22.21 50.32
C ASN A 248 -34.74 22.02 48.84
N VAL A 249 -34.80 23.08 48.02
CA VAL A 249 -34.37 23.01 46.62
C VAL A 249 -32.86 22.78 46.53
N THR A 250 -32.03 23.52 47.28
CA THR A 250 -30.57 23.35 47.29
C THR A 250 -30.18 21.93 47.77
N VAL A 251 -30.86 21.40 48.80
CA VAL A 251 -30.67 20.01 49.25
C VAL A 251 -31.09 19.01 48.17
N ASN A 252 -32.12 19.29 47.37
CA ASN A 252 -32.50 18.41 46.27
C ASN A 252 -31.51 18.48 45.11
N ILE A 253 -31.03 19.67 44.73
CA ILE A 253 -30.01 19.85 43.68
C ILE A 253 -28.77 19.01 44.01
N THR A 254 -28.28 19.08 45.25
CA THR A 254 -27.09 18.34 45.70
C THR A 254 -27.28 16.82 45.74
N LYS A 255 -28.51 16.32 45.83
CA LYS A 255 -28.81 14.88 45.77
C LYS A 255 -28.78 14.32 44.35
N PHE A 256 -29.02 15.13 43.33
CA PHE A 256 -29.00 14.70 41.93
C PHE A 256 -27.56 14.63 41.40
N LYS A 257 -26.92 13.48 41.61
CA LYS A 257 -25.60 13.16 41.04
C LYS A 257 -25.69 12.80 39.56
N CYS A 258 -26.09 13.75 38.72
CA CYS A 258 -26.17 13.50 37.27
C CYS A 258 -24.81 13.23 36.64
N ILE A 259 -23.74 13.72 37.26
CA ILE A 259 -22.35 13.49 36.84
C ILE A 259 -22.03 11.99 36.83
N ASP A 260 -22.45 11.23 37.85
CA ASP A 260 -22.17 9.79 37.92
C ASP A 260 -22.83 9.03 36.75
N LEU A 261 -24.05 9.41 36.37
CA LEU A 261 -24.79 8.82 35.23
C LEU A 261 -24.17 9.22 33.88
N GLU A 262 -23.74 10.47 33.77
CA GLU A 262 -23.08 11.00 32.59
C GLU A 262 -21.73 10.31 32.35
N VAL A 263 -20.89 10.22 33.38
CA VAL A 263 -19.62 9.48 33.34
C VAL A 263 -19.87 8.02 32.93
N ALA A 264 -20.84 7.34 33.56
CA ALA A 264 -21.17 5.96 33.21
C ALA A 264 -21.64 5.80 31.75
N TYR A 265 -22.45 6.73 31.23
CA TYR A 265 -22.88 6.73 29.83
C TYR A 265 -21.67 6.87 28.89
N PHE A 266 -20.79 7.83 29.14
CA PHE A 266 -19.64 8.08 28.30
C PHE A 266 -18.62 6.93 28.38
N GLU A 267 -18.29 6.42 29.57
CA GLU A 267 -17.47 5.20 29.72
C GLU A 267 -18.04 4.03 28.88
N LYS A 268 -19.37 3.91 28.84
CA LYS A 268 -20.01 2.90 28.00
C LYS A 268 -19.86 3.18 26.50
N VAL A 269 -19.99 4.44 26.08
CA VAL A 269 -19.69 4.86 24.69
C VAL A 269 -18.27 4.44 24.31
N ALA A 270 -17.27 4.70 25.18
CA ALA A 270 -15.88 4.35 24.94
C ALA A 270 -15.70 2.85 24.73
N ALA A 271 -16.30 2.05 25.61
CA ALA A 271 -16.24 0.60 25.51
C ALA A 271 -16.87 0.10 24.20
N CYS A 272 -17.95 0.75 23.72
CA CYS A 272 -18.56 0.40 22.43
C CYS A 272 -17.69 0.82 21.24
N GLU A 273 -16.98 1.94 21.36
CA GLU A 273 -16.01 2.39 20.35
C GLU A 273 -14.76 1.51 20.31
N THR A 274 -14.27 1.04 21.45
CA THR A 274 -13.21 0.01 21.48
C THR A 274 -13.65 -1.29 20.81
N ALA A 275 -14.90 -1.73 21.03
CA ALA A 275 -15.44 -2.90 20.35
C ALA A 275 -15.57 -2.68 18.83
N GLN A 276 -16.00 -1.49 18.42
CA GLN A 276 -16.07 -1.09 17.02
C GLN A 276 -14.68 -1.09 16.36
N LEU A 277 -13.71 -0.42 16.99
CA LEU A 277 -12.33 -0.36 16.55
C LEU A 277 -11.75 -1.77 16.38
N LYS A 278 -11.98 -2.66 17.34
CA LYS A 278 -11.50 -4.05 17.25
C LYS A 278 -12.09 -4.77 16.02
N LEU A 279 -13.40 -4.63 15.77
CA LEU A 279 -14.06 -5.20 14.60
C LEU A 279 -13.46 -4.66 13.29
N GLU A 280 -13.36 -3.34 13.17
CA GLU A 280 -12.88 -2.68 11.95
C GLU A 280 -11.41 -2.94 11.73
N GLN A 281 -10.57 -2.88 12.77
CA GLN A 281 -9.14 -3.17 12.67
C GLN A 281 -8.88 -4.62 12.24
N THR A 282 -9.66 -5.57 12.77
CA THR A 282 -9.57 -6.98 12.33
C THR A 282 -9.97 -7.13 10.87
N ALA A 283 -11.03 -6.45 10.42
CA ALA A 283 -11.46 -6.45 9.02
C ALA A 283 -10.39 -5.83 8.11
N CYS A 284 -9.81 -4.72 8.55
CA CYS A 284 -8.72 -4.00 7.91
C CYS A 284 -7.50 -4.89 7.66
N GLU A 285 -6.95 -5.49 8.71
CA GLU A 285 -5.77 -6.35 8.64
C GLU A 285 -6.05 -7.61 7.81
N THR A 286 -7.26 -8.17 7.93
CA THR A 286 -7.66 -9.32 7.10
C THR A 286 -7.71 -8.94 5.61
N HIS A 287 -8.24 -7.76 5.29
CA HIS A 287 -8.31 -7.24 3.92
C HIS A 287 -6.91 -6.98 3.33
N GLU A 288 -6.04 -6.31 4.08
CA GLU A 288 -4.67 -5.98 3.66
C GLU A 288 -3.85 -7.25 3.43
N ARG A 289 -3.84 -8.18 4.39
CA ARG A 289 -3.08 -9.45 4.28
C ARG A 289 -3.58 -10.31 3.13
N THR A 290 -4.89 -10.35 2.92
CA THR A 290 -5.48 -11.03 1.75
C THR A 290 -5.00 -10.38 0.46
N THR A 291 -5.07 -9.06 0.34
CA THR A 291 -4.64 -8.34 -0.86
C THR A 291 -3.16 -8.55 -1.13
N GLU A 292 -2.31 -8.46 -0.11
CA GLU A 292 -0.86 -8.66 -0.21
C GLU A 292 -0.51 -10.10 -0.65
N ALA A 293 -1.17 -11.12 -0.07
CA ALA A 293 -0.92 -12.51 -0.43
C ALA A 293 -1.48 -12.89 -1.82
N CYS A 294 -2.62 -12.31 -2.21
CA CYS A 294 -3.26 -12.60 -3.49
C CYS A 294 -2.60 -11.89 -4.68
N LYS A 295 -2.00 -10.71 -4.48
CA LYS A 295 -1.38 -9.90 -5.55
C LYS A 295 -0.22 -10.60 -6.32
N PRO A 296 0.77 -11.25 -5.68
CA PRO A 296 1.90 -11.85 -6.38
C PRO A 296 1.55 -13.15 -7.10
N LEU A 297 0.43 -13.81 -6.78
CA LEU A 297 0.04 -15.10 -7.35
C LEU A 297 -0.08 -15.06 -8.88
N PRO A 298 -0.99 -14.23 -9.48
CA PRO A 298 -1.05 -14.13 -10.92
C PRO A 298 0.29 -13.68 -11.51
N GLN A 299 0.98 -12.74 -10.86
CA GLN A 299 2.24 -12.19 -11.40
C GLN A 299 3.33 -13.26 -11.50
N CYS A 300 3.47 -14.13 -10.50
CA CYS A 300 4.43 -15.22 -10.49
C CYS A 300 4.15 -16.24 -11.60
N TYR A 301 2.92 -16.78 -11.66
CA TYR A 301 2.55 -17.75 -12.68
C TYR A 301 2.54 -17.16 -14.08
N ASN A 302 2.13 -15.90 -14.25
CA ASN A 302 2.20 -15.21 -15.54
C ASN A 302 3.67 -15.00 -15.97
N GLY A 303 4.53 -14.55 -15.06
CA GLY A 303 5.95 -14.32 -15.31
C GLY A 303 6.67 -15.59 -15.74
N ASN A 304 6.52 -16.67 -14.96
CA ASN A 304 7.17 -17.94 -15.25
C ASN A 304 6.66 -18.57 -16.56
N TRP A 305 5.36 -18.44 -16.86
CA TRP A 305 4.79 -18.88 -18.14
C TRP A 305 5.40 -18.13 -19.33
N ASN A 306 5.45 -16.80 -19.25
CA ASN A 306 6.00 -15.98 -20.33
C ASN A 306 7.49 -16.30 -20.56
N GLN A 307 8.26 -16.47 -19.48
CA GLN A 307 9.67 -16.87 -19.56
C GLN A 307 9.84 -18.24 -20.25
N TYR A 308 8.98 -19.21 -19.93
CA TYR A 308 8.99 -20.50 -20.61
C TYR A 308 8.68 -20.38 -22.11
N VAL A 309 7.65 -19.63 -22.49
CA VAL A 309 7.26 -19.43 -23.90
C VAL A 309 8.39 -18.76 -24.69
N GLU A 310 9.03 -17.74 -24.11
CA GLU A 310 10.18 -17.06 -24.72
C GLU A 310 11.37 -18.01 -24.92
N GLU A 311 11.72 -18.80 -23.90
CA GLU A 311 12.82 -19.77 -23.98
C GLU A 311 12.52 -20.90 -24.98
N MET A 312 11.26 -21.36 -25.05
CA MET A 312 10.83 -22.38 -26.01
C MET A 312 10.96 -21.89 -27.45
N HIS A 313 10.50 -20.67 -27.75
CA HIS A 313 10.67 -20.07 -29.08
C HIS A 313 12.14 -19.87 -29.43
N SER A 314 12.94 -19.33 -28.50
CA SER A 314 14.40 -19.16 -28.66
C SER A 314 15.11 -20.49 -28.94
N THR A 315 14.72 -21.54 -28.22
CA THR A 315 15.24 -22.90 -28.40
C THR A 315 14.86 -23.45 -29.77
N ASN A 316 13.60 -23.31 -30.19
CA ASN A 316 13.15 -23.77 -31.51
C ASN A 316 13.92 -23.06 -32.63
N ASP A 317 14.08 -21.74 -32.56
CA ASP A 317 14.85 -20.96 -33.54
C ASP A 317 16.31 -21.43 -33.60
N THR A 318 16.93 -21.64 -32.44
CA THR A 318 18.30 -22.15 -32.34
C THR A 318 18.42 -23.55 -32.96
N ILE A 319 17.47 -24.46 -32.69
CA ILE A 319 17.47 -25.79 -33.28
C ILE A 319 17.30 -25.72 -34.80
N GLN A 320 16.45 -24.84 -35.33
CA GLN A 320 16.32 -24.66 -36.78
C GLN A 320 17.64 -24.18 -37.41
N ASP A 321 18.34 -23.24 -36.78
CA ASP A 321 19.64 -22.76 -37.25
C ASP A 321 20.70 -23.86 -37.21
N LEU A 322 20.76 -24.63 -36.13
CA LEU A 322 21.66 -25.79 -36.00
C LEU A 322 21.36 -26.89 -37.04
N LYS A 323 20.08 -27.07 -37.42
CA LYS A 323 19.71 -27.98 -38.52
C LYS A 323 20.26 -27.51 -39.86
N TYR A 324 20.34 -26.20 -40.11
CA TYR A 324 20.99 -25.67 -41.31
C TYR A 324 22.50 -25.88 -41.28
N GLU A 325 23.14 -25.60 -40.14
CA GLU A 325 24.59 -25.80 -39.97
C GLU A 325 24.97 -27.27 -40.15
N TYR A 326 24.23 -28.19 -39.53
CA TYR A 326 24.41 -29.63 -39.69
C TYR A 326 24.36 -30.08 -41.16
N ARG A 327 23.36 -29.62 -41.93
CA ARG A 327 23.23 -29.99 -43.35
C ARG A 327 24.45 -29.57 -44.15
N ALA A 328 24.95 -28.37 -43.90
CA ALA A 328 26.12 -27.88 -44.61
C ALA A 328 27.39 -28.64 -44.22
N VAL A 329 27.60 -28.93 -42.93
CA VAL A 329 28.74 -29.75 -42.49
C VAL A 329 28.69 -31.13 -43.13
N LYS A 330 27.54 -31.80 -43.16
CA LYS A 330 27.38 -33.11 -43.83
C LYS A 330 27.57 -33.02 -45.35
N ARG A 331 27.18 -31.91 -45.98
CA ARG A 331 27.40 -31.69 -47.42
C ARG A 331 28.89 -31.51 -47.71
N ILE A 332 29.61 -30.75 -46.88
CA ILE A 332 31.07 -30.58 -47.00
C ILE A 332 31.78 -31.92 -46.80
N GLU A 333 31.36 -32.72 -45.81
CA GLU A 333 31.86 -34.09 -45.60
C GLU A 333 31.62 -34.97 -46.83
N CYS A 334 30.43 -34.91 -47.45
CA CYS A 334 30.14 -35.62 -48.70
C CYS A 334 31.06 -35.18 -49.84
N LEU A 335 31.29 -33.87 -49.99
CA LEU A 335 32.20 -33.33 -51.00
C LEU A 335 33.64 -33.80 -50.74
N MET A 336 34.08 -33.91 -49.48
CA MET A 336 35.38 -34.47 -49.12
C MET A 336 35.51 -35.92 -49.56
N ASP A 337 34.50 -36.75 -49.30
CA ASP A 337 34.46 -38.14 -49.75
C ASP A 337 34.50 -38.26 -51.28
N ALA A 338 33.87 -37.32 -52.00
CA ALA A 338 33.87 -37.28 -53.46
C ALA A 338 35.29 -37.06 -54.04
N PHE A 339 36.18 -36.31 -53.37
CA PHE A 339 37.57 -36.13 -53.84
C PHE A 339 38.39 -37.42 -53.79
N ALA A 340 38.07 -38.30 -52.85
CA ALA A 340 38.70 -39.61 -52.73
C ALA A 340 38.17 -40.61 -53.76
N ALA A 341 37.11 -40.30 -54.51
CA ALA A 341 36.49 -41.22 -55.45
C ALA A 341 37.20 -41.29 -56.82
N ASP A 342 37.03 -42.44 -57.49
CA ASP A 342 37.52 -42.67 -58.86
C ASP A 342 36.77 -41.78 -59.88
N ASP A 343 35.44 -41.72 -59.77
CA ASP A 343 34.56 -40.86 -60.58
C ASP A 343 34.05 -39.69 -59.72
N MET A 344 34.93 -38.72 -59.54
CA MET A 344 34.71 -37.56 -58.69
C MET A 344 33.56 -36.67 -59.18
N ASP A 345 33.39 -36.50 -60.49
CA ASP A 345 32.34 -35.62 -61.04
C ASP A 345 30.95 -36.15 -60.74
N LYS A 346 30.74 -37.45 -60.98
CA LYS A 346 29.51 -38.12 -60.60
C LYS A 346 29.24 -38.02 -59.10
N LYS A 347 30.28 -38.17 -58.26
CA LYS A 347 30.14 -38.11 -56.80
C LYS A 347 29.83 -36.71 -56.28
N ILE A 348 30.38 -35.67 -56.90
CA ILE A 348 30.02 -34.28 -56.61
C ILE A 348 28.55 -34.03 -56.92
N ASP A 349 28.06 -34.46 -58.08
CA ASP A 349 26.66 -34.32 -58.46
C ASP A 349 25.73 -35.05 -57.47
N GLU A 350 26.09 -36.28 -57.08
CA GLU A 350 25.37 -37.04 -56.02
C GLU A 350 25.32 -36.26 -54.70
N CYS A 351 26.43 -35.62 -54.28
CA CYS A 351 26.48 -34.82 -53.05
C CYS A 351 25.68 -33.51 -53.13
N ILE A 352 25.58 -32.89 -54.30
CA ILE A 352 24.77 -31.68 -54.52
C ILE A 352 23.27 -32.02 -54.44
N GLU A 353 22.86 -33.15 -55.01
CA GLU A 353 21.47 -33.60 -55.01
C GLU A 353 21.03 -34.16 -53.64
N LYS A 354 21.98 -34.68 -52.85
CA LYS A 354 21.69 -35.33 -51.57
C LYS A 354 21.29 -34.32 -50.49
N ARG A 355 20.04 -34.44 -50.02
CA ARG A 355 19.56 -33.72 -48.83
C ARG A 355 19.81 -34.56 -47.58
N HIS A 356 20.72 -34.10 -46.72
CA HIS A 356 20.99 -34.75 -45.43
C HIS A 356 19.81 -34.56 -44.46
N SER A 357 19.35 -35.66 -43.83
CA SER A 357 18.36 -35.62 -42.76
C SER A 357 18.91 -34.84 -41.56
N THR A 358 18.04 -34.11 -40.88
CA THR A 358 18.37 -33.29 -39.70
C THR A 358 17.75 -33.82 -38.42
N ASP A 359 17.24 -35.06 -38.44
CA ASP A 359 16.46 -35.62 -37.33
C ASP A 359 17.31 -35.82 -36.08
N LEU A 360 18.63 -35.92 -36.24
CA LEU A 360 19.61 -36.00 -35.16
C LEU A 360 19.84 -34.66 -34.43
N VAL A 361 19.43 -33.53 -35.03
CA VAL A 361 19.53 -32.20 -34.43
C VAL A 361 18.12 -31.77 -34.04
N ASN A 362 17.68 -32.24 -32.88
CA ASN A 362 16.34 -31.96 -32.35
C ASN A 362 16.42 -31.46 -30.90
N SER A 363 15.28 -31.04 -30.36
CA SER A 363 15.12 -30.70 -28.96
C SER A 363 13.91 -31.45 -28.42
N THR A 364 14.16 -32.40 -27.53
CA THR A 364 13.08 -33.12 -26.84
C THR A 364 12.17 -32.17 -26.07
N CYS A 365 12.68 -31.06 -25.55
CA CYS A 365 11.86 -30.06 -24.87
C CYS A 365 10.86 -29.39 -25.82
N VAL A 366 11.30 -28.96 -27.01
CA VAL A 366 10.40 -28.38 -28.02
C VAL A 366 9.40 -29.42 -28.50
N ASP A 367 9.89 -30.60 -28.88
CA ASP A 367 9.07 -31.67 -29.45
C ASP A 367 8.00 -32.18 -28.47
N ASN A 368 8.35 -32.33 -27.18
CA ASN A 368 7.42 -32.81 -26.16
C ASN A 368 6.45 -31.73 -25.66
N HIS A 369 6.78 -30.45 -25.83
CA HIS A 369 6.06 -29.37 -25.17
C HIS A 369 5.43 -28.32 -26.09
N GLU A 370 5.40 -28.53 -27.40
CA GLU A 370 4.77 -27.63 -28.39
C GLU A 370 3.28 -27.30 -28.07
N ASN A 371 2.60 -28.19 -27.33
CA ASN A 371 1.19 -28.04 -26.95
C ASN A 371 0.95 -28.00 -25.44
N VAL A 372 1.97 -27.67 -24.64
CA VAL A 372 1.77 -27.52 -23.20
C VAL A 372 0.78 -26.39 -22.96
N GLN A 373 -0.30 -26.71 -22.25
CA GLN A 373 -1.23 -25.69 -21.79
C GLN A 373 -0.61 -24.93 -20.64
N ARG A 374 -0.96 -23.65 -20.55
CA ARG A 374 -0.63 -22.83 -19.40
C ARG A 374 -1.02 -23.56 -18.11
N PRO A 375 -0.10 -23.75 -17.15
CA PRO A 375 -0.44 -24.37 -15.87
C PRO A 375 -1.63 -23.66 -15.24
N SER A 376 -2.68 -24.42 -14.93
CA SER A 376 -3.75 -23.91 -14.07
C SER A 376 -3.22 -23.88 -12.64
N TYR A 377 -3.31 -22.73 -12.00
CA TYR A 377 -3.09 -22.62 -10.56
C TYR A 377 -4.44 -22.49 -9.86
N THR A 378 -4.55 -23.10 -8.68
CA THR A 378 -5.70 -22.90 -7.81
C THR A 378 -5.55 -21.53 -7.18
N MET A 379 -6.39 -20.58 -7.59
CA MET A 379 -6.53 -19.34 -6.85
C MET A 379 -7.36 -19.63 -5.61
N PRO A 380 -6.90 -19.31 -4.38
CA PRO A 380 -7.72 -19.42 -3.19
C PRO A 380 -9.06 -18.75 -3.40
N ASP A 381 -10.13 -19.32 -2.85
CA ASP A 381 -11.45 -18.71 -2.97
C ASP A 381 -11.42 -17.29 -2.41
N VAL A 382 -10.67 -17.06 -1.33
CA VAL A 382 -10.50 -15.72 -0.74
C VAL A 382 -9.87 -14.70 -1.72
N CYS A 383 -9.05 -15.13 -2.67
CA CYS A 383 -8.49 -14.25 -3.70
C CYS A 383 -9.47 -13.98 -4.84
N ASN A 384 -10.41 -14.90 -5.10
CA ASN A 384 -11.35 -14.84 -6.23
C ASN A 384 -12.69 -14.19 -5.85
N THR A 385 -13.23 -14.57 -4.70
CA THR A 385 -14.46 -14.04 -4.09
C THR A 385 -14.18 -13.12 -2.91
N GLY A 386 -13.11 -13.38 -2.15
CA GLY A 386 -12.97 -12.94 -0.76
C GLY A 386 -12.39 -11.57 -0.46
N VAL A 387 -11.67 -10.89 -1.37
CA VAL A 387 -11.36 -9.46 -1.15
C VAL A 387 -12.64 -8.62 -1.22
N LYS A 388 -13.65 -9.06 -1.99
CA LYS A 388 -14.98 -8.42 -2.03
C LYS A 388 -15.88 -8.85 -0.88
N ALA A 389 -15.65 -10.03 -0.30
CA ALA A 389 -16.42 -10.53 0.84
C ALA A 389 -15.91 -9.97 2.17
N ILE A 390 -14.59 -9.74 2.29
CA ILE A 390 -13.96 -9.03 3.40
C ILE A 390 -13.95 -7.55 3.02
N LEU A 391 -15.02 -6.86 3.39
CA LEU A 391 -15.15 -5.44 3.09
C LEU A 391 -14.07 -4.66 3.85
N ASP A 392 -13.29 -3.88 3.11
CA ASP A 392 -12.46 -2.84 3.68
C ASP A 392 -13.37 -1.89 4.50
N PRO A 393 -13.06 -1.59 5.77
CA PRO A 393 -13.81 -0.62 6.56
C PRO A 393 -14.01 0.76 5.89
N ASN A 394 -13.13 1.14 4.96
CA ASN A 394 -13.28 2.35 4.15
C ASN A 394 -14.20 2.18 2.93
N ALA A 395 -14.65 0.97 2.63
CA ALA A 395 -15.56 0.71 1.53
C ALA A 395 -16.95 1.27 1.85
N SER A 396 -17.54 1.97 0.88
CA SER A 396 -18.87 2.62 1.03
C SER A 396 -20.01 1.68 1.45
N ASN A 397 -19.86 0.38 1.26
CA ASN A 397 -20.84 -0.64 1.63
C ASN A 397 -20.50 -1.40 2.92
N PHE A 398 -19.37 -1.10 3.59
CA PHE A 398 -19.01 -1.70 4.86
C PHE A 398 -20.10 -1.43 5.90
N ASP A 399 -20.46 -0.16 6.11
CA ASP A 399 -21.50 0.22 7.08
C ASP A 399 -22.86 -0.43 6.80
N ALA A 400 -23.23 -0.56 5.53
CA ALA A 400 -24.49 -1.21 5.16
C ALA A 400 -24.47 -2.71 5.50
N THR A 401 -23.33 -3.37 5.29
CA THR A 401 -23.18 -4.82 5.41
C THR A 401 -22.89 -5.24 6.84
N GLU A 402 -21.97 -4.57 7.52
CA GLU A 402 -21.47 -4.95 8.84
C GLU A 402 -22.30 -4.35 9.98
N TYR A 403 -22.88 -3.16 9.78
CA TYR A 403 -23.64 -2.47 10.82
C TYR A 403 -25.14 -2.47 10.57
N THR A 404 -25.58 -1.89 9.46
CA THR A 404 -27.00 -1.67 9.18
C THR A 404 -27.75 -3.00 9.06
N SER A 405 -27.18 -3.98 8.35
CA SER A 405 -27.80 -5.31 8.20
C SER A 405 -27.95 -6.06 9.54
N GLN A 406 -27.09 -5.75 10.51
CA GLN A 406 -27.05 -6.35 11.83
C GLN A 406 -27.85 -5.56 12.87
N GLY A 407 -28.44 -4.42 12.48
CA GLY A 407 -29.13 -3.52 13.41
C GLY A 407 -28.17 -2.94 14.47
N ILE A 408 -26.96 -2.59 14.04
CA ILE A 408 -25.93 -1.95 14.86
C ILE A 408 -25.82 -0.48 14.44
N THR A 409 -25.91 0.43 15.40
CA THR A 409 -25.58 1.84 15.17
C THR A 409 -24.10 2.05 15.43
N ALA A 410 -23.31 2.23 14.38
CA ALA A 410 -21.88 2.48 14.47
C ALA A 410 -21.54 3.98 14.45
N SER A 411 -20.41 4.34 15.06
CA SER A 411 -19.73 5.62 14.83
C SER A 411 -19.09 5.59 13.44
N ARG A 412 -18.47 6.69 13.00
CA ARG A 412 -17.59 6.66 11.81
C ARG A 412 -16.52 5.59 11.99
N CYS A 413 -16.05 5.03 10.87
CA CYS A 413 -15.01 4.01 10.91
C CYS A 413 -13.79 4.48 11.69
N MET A 414 -13.31 3.58 12.54
CA MET A 414 -12.25 3.78 13.50
C MET A 414 -10.92 3.06 13.19
N ALA A 415 -10.85 2.21 12.18
CA ALA A 415 -9.62 1.48 11.85
C ALA A 415 -8.55 2.31 11.16
N SER A 416 -7.31 1.82 11.17
CA SER A 416 -6.17 2.49 10.52
C SER A 416 -6.29 2.65 8.99
N CYS A 417 -7.01 1.76 8.31
CA CYS A 417 -7.27 1.88 6.86
C CYS A 417 -8.39 2.87 6.53
N CYS A 418 -9.09 3.40 7.52
CA CYS A 418 -10.11 4.40 7.27
C CYS A 418 -9.47 5.75 7.03
N THR A 419 -9.67 6.28 5.82
CA THR A 419 -9.26 7.62 5.43
C THR A 419 -10.21 8.64 6.05
N VAL A 420 -10.10 8.82 7.35
CA VAL A 420 -10.83 9.89 8.04
C VAL A 420 -9.80 10.77 8.71
N ASP A 421 -9.85 12.06 8.43
CA ASP A 421 -9.25 13.04 9.32
C ASP A 421 -10.07 13.00 10.61
N TRP A 422 -9.58 12.23 11.56
CA TRP A 422 -10.14 12.02 12.90
C TRP A 422 -10.25 13.28 13.73
N TYR A 423 -9.52 14.32 13.33
CA TYR A 423 -9.27 15.48 14.14
C TYR A 423 -9.62 16.72 13.34
N SER A 424 -10.75 17.34 13.66
CA SER A 424 -10.88 18.78 13.43
C SER A 424 -10.48 19.48 14.71
N TRP A 425 -9.30 20.09 14.70
CA TRP A 425 -8.84 20.91 15.80
C TRP A 425 -9.52 22.27 15.71
N THR A 426 -10.31 22.60 16.73
CA THR A 426 -10.84 23.96 16.89
C THR A 426 -10.12 24.58 18.08
N THR A 427 -9.46 25.72 17.82
CA THR A 427 -8.79 26.49 18.86
C THR A 427 -9.75 27.52 19.43
N TYR A 428 -10.03 27.42 20.73
CA TYR A 428 -10.80 28.43 21.47
C TYR A 428 -9.83 29.32 22.24
N GLY A 429 -9.64 30.57 21.81
CA GLY A 429 -8.79 31.52 22.51
C GLY A 429 -9.48 32.10 23.76
N ASN A 430 -8.67 32.44 24.77
CA ASN A 430 -9.12 32.89 26.09
C ASN A 430 -10.10 31.90 26.72
N ALA A 431 -9.77 30.62 26.81
CA ALA A 431 -10.68 29.60 27.35
C ALA A 431 -10.32 29.21 28.80
N TYR A 432 -11.26 29.22 29.74
CA TYR A 432 -11.02 28.69 31.11
C TYR A 432 -11.62 27.29 31.30
N VAL A 433 -10.79 26.34 31.71
CA VAL A 433 -11.22 24.99 32.10
C VAL A 433 -11.08 24.85 33.61
N ALA A 434 -12.19 24.56 34.29
CA ALA A 434 -12.19 24.31 35.72
C ALA A 434 -11.37 23.06 36.07
N LYS A 435 -10.71 23.06 37.23
CA LYS A 435 -9.68 22.07 37.57
C LYS A 435 -10.20 20.63 37.57
N GLU A 436 -11.47 20.46 37.93
CA GLU A 436 -12.22 19.21 37.95
C GLU A 436 -12.38 18.55 36.57
N HIS A 437 -12.14 19.28 35.49
CA HIS A 437 -12.24 18.75 34.13
C HIS A 437 -10.89 18.30 33.55
N TYR A 438 -9.78 18.52 34.26
CA TYR A 438 -8.48 18.00 33.83
C TYR A 438 -8.37 16.51 34.12
N LEU A 439 -7.67 15.79 33.23
CA LEU A 439 -7.20 14.45 33.54
C LEU A 439 -6.17 14.55 34.66
N ILE A 440 -6.39 13.84 35.77
CA ILE A 440 -5.46 13.82 36.90
C ILE A 440 -4.60 12.56 36.80
N ASP A 441 -3.28 12.73 36.85
CA ASP A 441 -2.34 11.63 36.99
C ASP A 441 -2.47 11.05 38.41
N GLU A 442 -2.85 9.77 38.51
CA GLU A 442 -3.05 9.08 39.78
C GLU A 442 -1.78 9.02 40.64
N ALA A 443 -0.60 8.99 40.04
CA ALA A 443 0.67 8.90 40.76
C ALA A 443 1.04 10.23 41.45
N THR A 444 0.71 11.35 40.81
CA THR A 444 1.13 12.69 41.26
C THR A 444 0.00 13.52 41.87
N GLY A 445 -1.27 13.17 41.59
CA GLY A 445 -2.45 13.95 41.95
C GLY A 445 -2.50 15.31 41.23
N GLN A 446 -1.71 15.50 40.19
CA GLN A 446 -1.66 16.72 39.38
C GLN A 446 -2.32 16.49 38.02
N PRO A 447 -2.75 17.55 37.33
CA PRO A 447 -3.17 17.43 35.94
C PRO A 447 -2.09 16.77 35.09
N ALA A 448 -2.48 15.76 34.30
CA ALA A 448 -1.59 15.07 33.38
C ALA A 448 -1.04 16.08 32.38
N SER A 449 0.27 16.28 32.42
CA SER A 449 0.96 17.33 31.66
C SER A 449 1.98 16.73 30.71
N PHE A 450 2.06 17.30 29.51
CA PHE A 450 2.86 16.78 28.40
C PHE A 450 3.78 17.87 27.87
N ALA A 451 5.04 17.50 27.63
CA ALA A 451 6.07 18.44 27.18
C ALA A 451 5.93 18.82 25.71
N THR A 452 5.25 17.99 24.90
CA THR A 452 4.99 18.25 23.48
C THR A 452 3.50 18.07 23.15
N MET A 453 3.02 18.79 22.12
CA MET A 453 1.65 18.65 21.62
C MET A 453 1.43 17.26 21.01
N GLU A 454 2.43 16.72 20.33
CA GLU A 454 2.42 15.36 19.78
C GLU A 454 2.26 14.30 20.88
N ASP A 455 2.95 14.41 22.01
CA ASP A 455 2.82 13.45 23.12
C ASP A 455 1.44 13.56 23.78
N ALA A 456 0.95 14.79 23.98
CA ALA A 456 -0.38 15.05 24.51
C ALA A 456 -1.45 14.45 23.60
N LYS A 457 -1.29 14.64 22.29
CA LYS A 457 -2.17 14.08 21.27
C LYS A 457 -2.11 12.55 21.29
N ALA A 458 -0.93 11.95 21.24
CA ALA A 458 -0.78 10.49 21.28
C ALA A 458 -1.40 9.89 22.56
N ALA A 459 -1.23 10.55 23.72
CA ALA A 459 -1.86 10.14 24.96
C ALA A 459 -3.39 10.29 24.89
N CYS A 460 -3.89 11.41 24.39
CA CYS A 460 -5.31 11.67 24.16
C CYS A 460 -5.95 10.63 23.24
N GLU A 461 -5.28 10.28 22.13
CA GLU A 461 -5.67 9.27 21.16
C GLU A 461 -5.67 7.86 21.78
N THR A 462 -4.66 7.53 22.57
CA THR A 462 -4.55 6.24 23.27
C THR A 462 -5.68 6.06 24.27
N MET A 463 -6.07 7.14 24.96
CA MET A 463 -7.19 7.15 25.89
C MET A 463 -8.55 7.16 25.18
N GLY A 464 -8.59 7.60 23.93
CA GLY A 464 -9.82 7.78 23.18
C GLY A 464 -10.60 9.02 23.62
N SER A 465 -11.55 9.39 22.77
CA SER A 465 -12.39 10.58 22.87
C SER A 465 -13.28 10.69 24.10
N VAL A 466 -13.39 9.62 24.88
CA VAL A 466 -14.20 9.57 26.09
C VAL A 466 -13.38 9.90 27.33
N HIS A 467 -12.07 9.67 27.28
CA HIS A 467 -11.17 9.97 28.38
C HIS A 467 -10.33 11.21 28.12
N CYS A 468 -10.33 11.71 26.89
CA CYS A 468 -9.72 12.96 26.51
C CYS A 468 -10.58 13.69 25.49
N PHE A 469 -11.03 14.89 25.83
CA PHE A 469 -11.89 15.76 25.00
C PHE A 469 -11.11 16.88 24.33
N GLY A 470 -9.94 17.19 24.86
CA GLY A 470 -9.10 18.22 24.30
C GLY A 470 -7.81 18.39 25.05
N ILE A 471 -6.97 19.24 24.48
CA ILE A 471 -5.67 19.61 25.04
C ILE A 471 -5.76 21.08 25.41
N TYR A 472 -5.56 21.38 26.69
CA TYR A 472 -5.51 22.73 27.22
C TYR A 472 -4.07 23.26 27.17
N ASP A 473 -3.90 24.40 26.52
CA ASP A 473 -2.66 25.14 26.43
C ASP A 473 -2.85 26.52 27.08
N THR A 474 -2.08 26.82 28.13
CA THR A 474 -2.20 28.10 28.84
C THR A 474 -1.75 29.31 28.05
N LYS A 475 -0.92 29.15 27.02
CA LYS A 475 -0.26 30.23 26.29
C LYS A 475 -0.60 30.29 24.80
N CYS A 476 -1.31 29.29 24.28
CA CYS A 476 -1.64 29.17 22.86
C CYS A 476 -0.41 29.08 21.95
N ASP A 477 0.76 28.72 22.48
CA ASP A 477 2.04 28.68 21.76
C ASP A 477 2.52 27.26 21.47
N GLY A 478 1.76 26.24 21.91
CA GLY A 478 2.14 24.85 21.87
C GLY A 478 2.87 24.41 23.15
N ALA A 479 2.99 23.10 23.35
CA ALA A 479 3.63 22.57 24.53
C ALA A 479 5.14 22.89 24.57
N SER A 480 5.63 23.31 25.74
CA SER A 480 7.05 23.50 26.04
C SER A 480 7.37 22.97 27.44
N GLU A 481 8.66 22.79 27.76
CA GLU A 481 9.07 22.38 29.12
C GLU A 481 8.63 23.39 30.20
N GLU A 482 8.58 24.68 29.85
CA GLU A 482 8.19 25.76 30.75
C GLU A 482 6.67 25.97 30.81
N SER A 483 5.93 25.39 29.86
CA SER A 483 4.47 25.50 29.74
C SER A 483 3.93 24.24 29.08
N PRO A 484 3.84 23.15 29.85
CA PRO A 484 3.33 21.89 29.33
C PRO A 484 1.83 22.00 29.07
N VAL A 485 1.35 21.23 28.11
CA VAL A 485 -0.08 21.15 27.83
C VAL A 485 -0.75 20.12 28.74
N ILE A 486 -2.03 20.32 29.02
CA ILE A 486 -2.79 19.53 29.99
C ILE A 486 -3.95 18.85 29.28
N LEU A 487 -4.23 17.59 29.60
CA LEU A 487 -5.37 16.88 29.01
C LEU A 487 -6.67 17.23 29.73
N ILE A 488 -7.72 17.46 28.96
CA ILE A 488 -9.08 17.69 29.44
C ILE A 488 -9.81 16.34 29.39
N ALA A 489 -10.20 15.82 30.54
CA ALA A 489 -10.86 14.53 30.67
C ALA A 489 -12.38 14.58 30.50
N SER A 490 -13.00 15.75 30.69
CA SER A 490 -14.46 15.80 30.91
C SER A 490 -15.27 15.59 29.64
N PRO A 491 -16.08 14.52 29.56
CA PRO A 491 -17.18 14.45 28.64
C PRO A 491 -18.19 15.57 28.92
N GLY A 492 -18.81 16.09 27.87
CA GLY A 492 -19.87 17.08 28.01
C GLY A 492 -19.41 18.48 28.43
N LEU A 493 -18.11 18.80 28.36
CA LEU A 493 -17.66 20.19 28.45
C LEU A 493 -18.32 20.96 27.28
N ASP A 494 -19.38 21.69 27.57
CA ASP A 494 -19.96 22.61 26.61
C ASP A 494 -18.92 23.68 26.33
N LEU A 495 -18.25 23.58 25.18
CA LEU A 495 -17.25 24.55 24.76
C LEU A 495 -17.88 25.94 24.55
N HIS A 496 -19.22 26.04 24.46
CA HIS A 496 -19.93 27.31 24.53
C HIS A 496 -20.08 27.87 25.96
N GLY A 497 -19.94 27.03 26.98
CA GLY A 497 -19.95 27.40 28.41
C GLY A 497 -18.57 27.67 29.01
N VAL A 498 -17.49 27.53 28.22
CA VAL A 498 -16.13 27.88 28.62
C VAL A 498 -16.02 29.41 28.72
N GLU A 499 -15.74 29.92 29.92
CA GLU A 499 -15.63 31.36 30.18
C GLU A 499 -14.36 31.97 29.55
N GLU A 500 -14.43 33.27 29.25
CA GLU A 500 -13.26 34.03 28.79
C GLU A 500 -12.18 34.07 29.88
N SER A 501 -11.09 33.33 29.66
CA SER A 501 -9.88 33.38 30.46
C SER A 501 -9.19 34.73 30.31
N ALA A 502 -8.89 35.38 31.45
CA ALA A 502 -8.10 36.61 31.49
C ALA A 502 -6.62 36.41 31.12
N ILE A 503 -6.17 35.17 30.89
CA ILE A 503 -4.76 34.77 30.83
C ILE A 503 -4.29 34.37 29.42
N GLY A 504 -5.16 34.37 28.41
CA GLY A 504 -4.73 34.06 27.03
C GLY A 504 -4.49 32.58 26.74
N SER A 505 -5.42 31.71 27.13
CA SER A 505 -5.33 30.26 26.99
C SER A 505 -6.10 29.71 25.79
N CYS A 506 -5.66 28.56 25.26
CA CYS A 506 -6.27 27.87 24.13
C CYS A 506 -6.72 26.46 24.49
N ILE A 507 -7.94 26.10 24.12
CA ILE A 507 -8.37 24.70 24.09
C ILE A 507 -8.25 24.21 22.65
N VAL A 508 -7.54 23.12 22.50
CA VAL A 508 -7.45 22.34 21.27
C VAL A 508 -8.45 21.20 21.41
N HIS A 509 -9.67 21.43 20.92
CA HIS A 509 -10.75 20.46 21.05
C HIS A 509 -10.56 19.31 20.07
N MET A 510 -10.66 18.09 20.58
CA MET A 510 -10.74 16.89 19.77
C MET A 510 -12.20 16.63 19.42
N ALA A 511 -12.66 17.13 18.28
CA ALA A 511 -13.98 16.76 17.81
C ALA A 511 -13.94 15.32 17.29
N LEU A 512 -14.59 14.40 18.02
CA LEU A 512 -15.14 13.22 17.37
C LEU A 512 -16.03 13.69 16.23
N GLY A 513 -15.89 13.11 15.05
CA GLY A 513 -16.66 13.45 13.86
C GLY A 513 -18.18 13.35 14.07
N SER A 514 -18.77 14.35 14.70
CA SER A 514 -20.18 14.69 14.69
C SER A 514 -20.37 15.63 13.50
N GLY A 515 -21.11 15.16 12.50
CA GLY A 515 -21.24 15.86 11.23
C GLY A 515 -21.90 17.23 11.39
N VAL A 516 -21.38 18.23 10.67
CA VAL A 516 -21.99 18.82 9.47
C VAL A 516 -20.85 19.45 8.65
N ALA A 517 -20.81 19.20 7.35
CA ALA A 517 -19.99 19.99 6.44
C ALA A 517 -20.49 21.44 6.47
N CYS A 518 -19.77 22.33 7.14
CA CYS A 518 -19.96 23.77 6.92
C CYS A 518 -19.36 24.10 5.54
N SER A 519 -20.25 24.43 4.61
CA SER A 519 -19.91 24.93 3.29
C SER A 519 -18.89 26.07 3.39
N GLU A 520 -17.87 26.02 2.54
CA GLU A 520 -17.07 27.19 2.18
C GLU A 520 -17.99 28.27 1.57
N THR A 521 -18.55 29.14 2.39
CA THR A 521 -19.07 30.42 1.93
C THR A 521 -18.14 31.53 2.37
N GLY A 522 -17.26 31.92 1.45
CA GLY A 522 -16.96 33.33 1.21
C GLY A 522 -15.73 33.91 1.91
N ARG A 523 -14.57 33.80 1.25
CA ARG A 523 -13.63 34.93 1.16
C ARG A 523 -13.16 35.12 -0.28
N ARG A 524 -13.60 36.23 -0.88
CA ARG A 524 -12.96 36.78 -2.09
C ARG A 524 -11.50 37.13 -1.77
N PRO A 525 -10.55 36.84 -2.65
CA PRO A 525 -9.22 37.43 -2.53
C PRO A 525 -9.31 38.93 -2.83
N SER A 526 -8.87 39.76 -1.89
CA SER A 526 -8.52 41.14 -2.17
C SER A 526 -7.31 41.15 -3.10
N GLN A 527 -7.50 41.72 -4.28
CA GLN A 527 -6.41 42.19 -5.11
C GLN A 527 -5.70 43.32 -4.39
N THR A 528 -4.39 43.16 -4.22
CA THR A 528 -3.37 44.23 -4.36
C THR A 528 -2.14 43.61 -4.95
#